data_AF-A0A3S9YDW2-F1
#
_entry.id   AF-A0A3S9YDW2-F1
#
_cell.length_a   1.000
_cell.length_b   1.000
_cell.length_c   1.000
_cell.angle_alpha   90.00
_cell.angle_beta   90.00
_cell.angle_gamma   90.00
#
_symmetry.space_group_name_H-M   'P 1'
#
loop_
_entity.id
_entity.type
_entity.pdbx_description
1 polymer ?
#
loop_
_entity_poly.entity_id
_entity_poly.type
_entity_poly.pdbx_seq_one_letter_code
_entity_poly.pdbx_strand_id
1 'polypeptide(L)'
;MTGSFMAGIVLSGIFVAAAVIVAVIAGKSRDGTLRKNSFVGVRSNKTQSSDTAWRAGQRAAQRTYARLIPVLLVAAIASLVNAFAGGPSWAYVVIVVISGSADAVIAVSSTAAARAAAREEPPHQG
;
A
#
# COMPACT_ATOMS: atom_id res chain seq x y z
N MET A 1 -25.35 -20.82 -3.47
CA MET A 1 -24.63 -20.26 -2.30
C MET A 1 -23.10 -20.36 -2.41
N THR A 2 -22.52 -21.31 -3.16
CA THR A 2 -21.08 -21.58 -3.17
C THR A 2 -20.20 -20.50 -3.85
N GLY A 3 -20.62 -19.94 -5.00
CA GLY A 3 -19.78 -18.99 -5.75
C GLY A 3 -19.52 -17.67 -5.03
N SER A 4 -20.57 -16.98 -4.58
CA SER A 4 -20.45 -15.69 -3.88
C SER A 4 -19.76 -15.81 -2.53
N PHE A 5 -19.94 -16.94 -1.83
CA PHE A 5 -19.27 -17.18 -0.55
C PHE A 5 -17.75 -17.34 -0.74
N MET A 6 -17.34 -18.18 -1.69
CA MET A 6 -15.91 -18.38 -2.01
C MET A 6 -15.25 -17.08 -2.47
N ALA A 7 -15.95 -16.26 -3.28
CA ALA A 7 -15.44 -14.96 -3.70
C ALA A 7 -15.15 -14.04 -2.50
N GLY A 8 -16.05 -13.99 -1.50
CA GLY A 8 -15.85 -13.17 -0.31
C GLY A 8 -14.68 -13.63 0.56
N ILE A 9 -14.51 -14.94 0.73
CA ILE A 9 -13.35 -15.51 1.45
C ILE A 9 -12.04 -15.19 0.73
N VAL A 10 -11.98 -15.41 -0.58
CA VAL A 10 -10.78 -15.15 -1.39
C VAL A 10 -10.42 -13.67 -1.37
N LEU A 11 -11.38 -12.78 -1.61
CA LEU A 11 -11.14 -11.34 -1.60
C LEU A 11 -10.69 -10.85 -0.21
N SER A 12 -11.31 -11.35 0.86
CA SER A 12 -10.88 -11.01 2.21
C SER A 12 -9.44 -11.44 2.47
N GLY A 13 -9.08 -12.68 2.09
CA GLY A 13 -7.71 -13.18 2.20
C GLY A 13 -6.69 -12.32 1.43
N ILE A 14 -7.03 -11.90 0.22
CA ILE A 14 -6.19 -11.00 -0.60
C ILE A 14 -5.98 -9.66 0.11
N PHE A 15 -7.05 -9.04 0.61
CA PHE A 15 -6.96 -7.75 1.30
C PHE A 15 -6.14 -7.84 2.60
N VAL A 16 -6.32 -8.91 3.39
CA VAL A 16 -5.51 -9.15 4.60
C VAL A 16 -4.04 -9.35 4.23
N ALA A 17 -3.74 -10.18 3.22
CA ALA A 17 -2.37 -10.41 2.78
C ALA A 17 -1.72 -9.11 2.29
N ALA A 18 -2.43 -8.29 1.51
CA ALA A 18 -1.96 -6.97 1.09
C ALA A 18 -1.69 -6.05 2.28
N ALA A 19 -2.60 -6.01 3.28
CA ALA A 19 -2.42 -5.20 4.48
C ALA A 19 -1.16 -5.59 5.26
N VAL A 20 -0.91 -6.90 5.42
CA VAL A 20 0.31 -7.42 6.07
C VAL A 20 1.56 -7.02 5.29
N ILE A 21 1.56 -7.18 3.97
CA ILE A 21 2.70 -6.79 3.11
C ILE A 21 3.00 -5.30 3.27
N VAL A 22 1.96 -4.44 3.22
CA VAL A 22 2.12 -3.00 3.41
C VAL A 22 2.65 -2.68 4.82
N ALA A 23 2.14 -3.34 5.86
CA ALA A 23 2.61 -3.15 7.23
C ALA A 23 4.10 -3.50 7.39
N VAL A 24 4.55 -4.61 6.80
CA VAL A 24 5.96 -5.00 6.81
C VAL A 24 6.83 -3.97 6.08
N ILE A 25 6.39 -3.49 4.90
CA ILE A 25 7.11 -2.46 4.15
C ILE A 25 7.15 -1.13 4.93
N ALA A 26 6.04 -0.76 5.59
CA ALA A 26 5.92 0.42 6.43
C ALA A 26 6.90 0.37 7.60
N GLY A 27 6.96 -0.76 8.31
CA GLY A 27 7.91 -0.99 9.39
C GLY A 27 9.35 -0.84 8.91
N LYS A 28 9.73 -1.59 7.86
CA LYS A 28 11.09 -1.53 7.29
C LYS A 28 11.48 -0.12 6.80
N SER A 29 10.54 0.63 6.26
CA SER A 29 10.80 2.01 5.81
C SER A 29 10.95 2.99 6.97
N ARG A 30 10.15 2.82 8.03
CA ARG A 30 10.26 3.60 9.27
C ARG A 30 11.62 3.37 9.92
N ASP A 31 12.06 2.12 9.98
CA ASP A 31 13.33 1.72 10.60
C ASP A 31 14.54 1.99 9.70
N GLY A 32 14.32 2.40 8.44
CA GLY A 32 15.38 2.63 7.46
C GLY A 32 16.12 1.37 7.01
N THR A 33 15.59 0.19 7.34
CA THR A 33 16.15 -1.12 6.99
C THR A 33 15.65 -1.64 5.63
N LEU A 34 14.71 -0.93 4.99
CA LEU A 34 14.26 -1.26 3.65
C LEU A 34 15.40 -1.08 2.64
N ARG A 35 15.98 -2.18 2.16
CA ARG A 35 17.01 -2.17 1.11
C ARG A 35 16.42 -1.72 -0.23
N LYS A 36 17.22 -1.00 -1.02
CA LYS A 36 16.94 -0.72 -2.43
C LYS A 36 16.70 -2.04 -3.18
N ASN A 37 15.59 -2.13 -3.88
CA ASN A 37 15.25 -3.30 -4.69
C ASN A 37 14.27 -2.92 -5.83
N SER A 38 13.99 -3.86 -6.72
CA SER A 38 13.12 -3.70 -7.90
C SER A 38 11.66 -4.07 -7.67
N PHE A 39 11.25 -4.38 -6.44
CA PHE A 39 9.89 -4.84 -6.13
C PHE A 39 9.11 -3.85 -5.27
N VAL A 40 9.71 -3.30 -4.22
CA VAL A 40 9.02 -2.46 -3.21
C VAL A 40 9.67 -1.09 -3.02
N GLY A 41 8.86 -0.11 -2.59
CA GLY A 41 9.28 1.27 -2.32
C GLY A 41 9.15 2.22 -3.51
N VAL A 42 9.15 3.53 -3.22
CA VAL A 42 9.05 4.57 -4.27
C VAL A 42 10.37 4.68 -5.04
N ARG A 43 10.34 4.24 -6.29
CA ARG A 43 11.49 4.26 -7.21
C ARG A 43 11.44 5.48 -8.10
N SER A 44 12.47 6.31 -8.01
CA SER A 44 12.70 7.45 -8.87
C SER A 44 14.20 7.65 -9.02
N ASN A 45 14.65 8.30 -10.10
CA ASN A 45 16.07 8.60 -10.32
C ASN A 45 16.71 9.30 -9.10
N LYS A 46 15.92 10.07 -8.34
CA LYS A 46 16.35 10.76 -7.11
C LYS A 46 16.41 9.83 -5.91
N THR A 47 15.36 9.04 -5.63
CA THR A 47 15.41 8.09 -4.51
C THR A 47 16.41 6.95 -4.72
N GLN A 48 16.87 6.72 -5.96
CA GLN A 48 17.88 5.71 -6.25
C GLN A 48 19.31 6.26 -6.30
N SER A 49 19.53 7.59 -6.32
CA SER A 49 20.86 8.18 -6.49
C SER A 49 21.83 7.88 -5.34
N SER A 50 21.32 7.79 -4.11
CA SER A 50 22.12 7.50 -2.92
C SER A 50 21.30 6.68 -1.91
N ASP A 51 21.99 6.02 -0.98
CA ASP A 51 21.31 5.25 0.09
C ASP A 51 20.59 6.17 1.08
N THR A 52 21.11 7.38 1.26
CA THR A 52 20.49 8.44 2.06
C THR A 52 19.16 8.87 1.42
N ALA A 53 19.16 9.16 0.11
CA ALA A 53 17.98 9.63 -0.62
C ALA A 53 16.90 8.55 -0.67
N TRP A 54 17.32 7.29 -0.77
CA TRP A 54 16.41 6.15 -0.63
C TRP A 54 15.74 6.15 0.74
N ARG A 55 16.52 6.16 1.83
CA ARG A 55 15.97 6.10 3.20
C ARG A 55 15.09 7.30 3.51
N ALA A 56 15.50 8.51 3.09
CA ALA A 56 14.72 9.74 3.26
C ALA A 56 13.38 9.65 2.51
N GLY A 57 13.42 9.24 1.24
CA GLY A 57 12.21 9.05 0.43
C GLY A 57 11.25 8.00 1.02
N GLN A 58 11.76 6.84 1.44
CA GLN A 58 10.90 5.79 2.03
C GLN A 58 10.33 6.21 3.38
N ARG A 59 11.10 6.90 4.24
CA ARG A 59 10.60 7.44 5.52
C ARG A 59 9.50 8.48 5.29
N ALA A 60 9.65 9.36 4.31
CA ALA A 60 8.63 10.36 3.98
C ALA A 60 7.35 9.71 3.43
N ALA A 61 7.49 8.71 2.56
CA ALA A 61 6.35 7.97 2.00
C ALA A 61 5.62 7.10 3.05
N GLN A 62 6.35 6.61 4.07
CA GLN A 62 5.85 5.64 5.06
C GLN A 62 4.54 6.07 5.71
N ARG A 63 4.46 7.31 6.17
CA ARG A 63 3.24 7.82 6.85
C ARG A 63 2.03 7.80 5.92
N THR A 64 2.26 8.05 4.64
CA THR A 64 1.18 8.14 3.65
C THR A 64 0.69 6.75 3.27
N TYR A 65 1.58 5.84 2.85
CA TYR A 65 1.12 4.50 2.45
C TYR A 65 0.75 3.59 3.63
N ALA A 66 1.15 3.89 4.86
CA ALA A 66 0.62 3.19 6.04
C ALA A 66 -0.90 3.38 6.21
N ARG A 67 -1.48 4.44 5.61
CA ARG A 67 -2.94 4.66 5.56
C ARG A 67 -3.68 3.64 4.69
N LEU A 68 -2.98 2.88 3.84
CA LEU A 68 -3.58 1.77 3.08
C LEU A 68 -4.04 0.64 4.01
N ILE A 69 -3.35 0.42 5.14
CA ILE A 69 -3.63 -0.70 6.05
C ILE A 69 -5.10 -0.69 6.51
N PRO A 70 -5.64 0.40 7.09
CA PRO A 70 -7.05 0.42 7.49
C PRO A 70 -8.01 0.30 6.30
N VAL A 71 -7.69 0.85 5.13
CA VAL A 71 -8.52 0.72 3.91
C VAL A 71 -8.65 -0.74 3.49
N LEU A 72 -7.52 -1.45 3.43
CA LEU A 72 -7.47 -2.87 3.09
C LEU A 72 -8.20 -3.73 4.13
N LEU A 73 -8.04 -3.45 5.42
CA LEU A 73 -8.76 -4.18 6.47
C LEU A 73 -10.28 -3.96 6.41
N VAL A 74 -10.73 -2.73 6.15
CA VAL A 74 -12.16 -2.45 5.94
C VAL A 74 -12.70 -3.20 4.73
N ALA A 75 -11.96 -3.22 3.61
CA ALA A 75 -12.34 -3.98 2.43
C ALA A 75 -12.39 -5.51 2.70
N ALA A 76 -11.46 -6.02 3.51
CA ALA A 76 -11.45 -7.42 3.94
C ALA A 76 -12.68 -7.77 4.77
N ILE A 77 -13.05 -6.93 5.74
CA ILE A 77 -14.22 -7.11 6.61
C ILE A 77 -15.50 -6.99 5.77
N ALA A 78 -15.61 -5.98 4.92
CA ALA A 78 -16.77 -5.79 4.04
C ALA A 78 -16.99 -7.01 3.13
N SER A 79 -15.90 -7.60 2.60
CA SER A 79 -15.97 -8.81 1.78
C SER A 79 -16.49 -10.02 2.57
N LEU A 80 -16.04 -10.20 3.82
CA LEU A 80 -16.54 -11.27 4.69
C LEU A 80 -18.01 -11.06 5.05
N VAL A 81 -18.38 -9.85 5.48
CA VAL A 81 -19.76 -9.50 5.82
C VAL A 81 -20.68 -9.78 4.64
N ASN A 82 -20.30 -9.38 3.43
CA ASN A 82 -21.09 -9.67 2.23
C ASN A 82 -21.21 -11.18 1.97
N ALA A 83 -20.14 -11.95 2.17
CA ALA A 83 -20.16 -13.41 2.00
C ALA A 83 -21.11 -14.09 3.00
N PHE A 84 -21.01 -13.75 4.28
CA PHE A 84 -21.81 -14.35 5.36
C PHE A 84 -23.27 -13.90 5.35
N ALA A 85 -23.55 -12.66 4.93
CA ALA A 85 -24.90 -12.13 4.80
C ALA A 85 -25.63 -12.62 3.52
N GLY A 86 -24.96 -13.37 2.65
CA GLY A 86 -25.53 -13.77 1.36
C GLY A 86 -25.76 -12.58 0.43
N GLY A 87 -24.95 -11.54 0.54
CA GLY A 87 -25.07 -10.31 -0.22
C GLY A 87 -24.83 -10.49 -1.72
N PRO A 88 -25.22 -9.50 -2.54
CA PRO A 88 -25.18 -9.63 -3.98
C PRO A 88 -23.73 -9.61 -4.50
N SER A 89 -23.49 -10.27 -5.63
CA SER A 89 -22.14 -10.37 -6.22
C SER A 89 -21.57 -9.03 -6.67
N TRP A 90 -22.41 -8.07 -7.07
CA TRP A 90 -21.97 -6.73 -7.47
C TRP A 90 -21.34 -5.94 -6.31
N ALA A 91 -21.65 -6.28 -5.06
CA ALA A 91 -21.06 -5.61 -3.90
C ALA A 91 -19.54 -5.79 -3.85
N TYR A 92 -19.02 -6.94 -4.31
CA TYR A 92 -17.57 -7.17 -4.41
C TYR A 92 -16.89 -6.22 -5.38
N VAL A 93 -17.54 -5.93 -6.52
CA VAL A 93 -17.03 -4.95 -7.50
C VAL A 93 -16.95 -3.58 -6.86
N VAL A 94 -17.99 -3.17 -6.11
CA VAL A 94 -18.00 -1.88 -5.42
C VAL A 94 -16.92 -1.80 -4.34
N ILE A 95 -16.74 -2.87 -3.54
CA ILE A 95 -15.66 -2.94 -2.55
C ILE A 95 -14.29 -2.76 -3.21
N VAL A 96 -14.02 -3.49 -4.31
CA VAL A 96 -12.74 -3.42 -5.03
C VAL A 96 -12.53 -2.04 -5.67
N VAL A 97 -13.55 -1.45 -6.28
CA VAL A 97 -13.45 -0.14 -6.93
C VAL A 97 -13.19 0.97 -5.89
N ILE A 98 -13.92 0.97 -4.77
CA ILE A 98 -13.74 1.99 -3.73
C ILE A 98 -12.37 1.85 -3.06
N SER A 99 -12.02 0.64 -2.61
CA SER A 99 -10.71 0.39 -1.98
C SER A 99 -9.56 0.68 -2.95
N GLY A 100 -9.63 0.17 -4.17
CA GLY A 100 -8.61 0.40 -5.20
C GLY A 100 -8.44 1.88 -5.56
N SER A 101 -9.52 2.66 -5.59
CA SER A 101 -9.45 4.10 -5.83
C SER A 101 -8.77 4.84 -4.67
N ALA A 102 -9.11 4.50 -3.43
CA ALA A 102 -8.44 5.04 -2.25
C ALA A 102 -6.95 4.66 -2.23
N ASP A 103 -6.63 3.42 -2.58
CA ASP A 103 -5.27 2.92 -2.64
C ASP A 103 -4.44 3.65 -3.71
N ALA A 104 -5.03 3.92 -4.88
CA ALA A 104 -4.39 4.68 -5.94
C ALA A 104 -4.06 6.11 -5.51
N VAL A 105 -5.00 6.80 -4.83
CA VAL A 105 -4.76 8.16 -4.30
C VAL A 105 -3.64 8.17 -3.26
N ILE A 106 -3.62 7.19 -2.37
CA ILE A 106 -2.57 7.05 -1.34
C ILE A 106 -1.21 6.70 -1.98
N ALA A 107 -1.19 5.86 -3.01
CA ALA A 107 0.02 5.52 -3.74
C ALA A 107 0.61 6.73 -4.49
N VAL A 108 -0.22 7.53 -5.14
CA VAL A 108 0.22 8.76 -5.83
C VAL A 108 0.77 9.78 -4.82
N SER A 109 0.06 10.01 -3.71
CA SER A 109 0.50 10.97 -2.68
C SER A 109 1.78 10.52 -1.96
N SER A 110 1.95 9.22 -1.69
CA SER A 110 3.20 8.69 -1.11
C SER A 110 4.38 8.84 -2.08
N THR A 111 4.14 8.69 -3.39
CA THR A 111 5.15 8.93 -4.42
C THR A 111 5.58 10.39 -4.48
N ALA A 112 4.63 11.32 -4.39
CA ALA A 112 4.92 12.75 -4.34
C ALA A 112 5.76 13.11 -3.11
N ALA A 113 5.39 12.60 -1.92
CA ALA A 113 6.13 12.82 -0.68
C ALA A 113 7.57 12.29 -0.74
N ALA A 114 7.77 11.07 -1.25
CA ALA A 114 9.11 10.50 -1.44
C ALA A 114 9.97 11.32 -2.41
N ARG A 115 9.39 11.80 -3.52
CA ARG A 115 10.11 12.61 -4.50
C ARG A 115 10.48 13.99 -3.94
N ALA A 116 9.62 14.60 -3.12
CA ALA A 116 9.92 15.86 -2.45
C ALA A 116 11.09 15.71 -1.48
N ALA A 117 11.03 14.71 -0.59
CA ALA A 117 12.10 14.44 0.37
C ALA A 117 13.45 14.14 -0.29
N ALA A 118 13.45 13.42 -1.43
CA ALA A 118 14.68 13.15 -2.18
C ALA A 118 15.23 14.36 -2.96
N ARG A 119 14.46 15.45 -3.11
CA ARG A 119 14.94 16.71 -3.73
C ARG A 119 15.60 17.64 -2.72
N GLU A 120 15.13 17.60 -1.48
CA GLU A 120 15.65 18.41 -0.38
C GLU A 120 17.00 17.89 0.13
N GLU A 121 17.36 16.64 -0.19
CA GLU A 121 18.67 16.11 0.12
C GLU A 121 19.74 16.75 -0.80
N PRO A 122 20.73 17.47 -0.25
CA PRO A 122 21.73 18.17 -1.06
C PRO A 122 22.57 17.16 -1.86
N PRO A 123 22.99 17.52 -3.09
CA PRO A 123 23.82 16.65 -3.90
C PRO A 123 25.18 16.48 -3.22
N HIS A 124 25.41 15.32 -2.60
CA HIS A 124 26.75 14.91 -2.25
C HIS A 124 27.51 14.60 -3.53
N GLN A 125 28.44 15.50 -3.86
CA GLN A 125 29.50 15.29 -4.84
C GLN A 125 30.29 14.05 -4.39
N GLY A 126 30.19 12.99 -5.16
CA GLY A 126 31.11 11.84 -5.14
C GLY A 126 31.84 11.82 -6.46
#